data_AF-A0A561STR2-F1
#
_entry.id   AF-A0A561STR2-F1
#
_cell.length_a   1.000
_cell.length_b   1.000
_cell.length_c   1.000
_cell.angle_alpha   90.00
_cell.angle_beta   90.00
_cell.angle_gamma   90.00
#
_symmetry.space_group_name_H-M   'P 1'
#
loop_
_entity.id
_entity.type
_entity.pdbx_description
1 polymer ?
#
loop_
_entity_poly.entity_id
_entity_poly.type
_entity_poly.pdbx_seq_one_letter_code
_entity_poly.pdbx_strand_id
1 'polypeptide(L)' 'MDPAPMDHHEKMRLRAAAFRATRLYPGPVGELVSRELLTWEEFGYRLGGEQLVMRLVDHVLKSPIPQPTAEADAA' A
#
# COMPACT_ATOMS: atom_id res chain seq x y z
N MET A 1 2.45 26.24 11.11
CA MET A 1 2.94 24.94 11.59
C MET A 1 3.16 24.12 10.34
N ASP A 2 4.41 23.96 9.92
CA ASP A 2 4.72 23.04 8.83
C ASP A 2 4.44 21.61 9.32
N PRO A 3 3.86 20.73 8.47
CA PRO A 3 3.63 19.34 8.85
C PRO A 3 4.97 18.69 9.17
N ALA A 4 5.06 18.04 10.34
CA ALA A 4 6.26 17.34 10.75
C ALA A 4 6.61 16.26 9.72
N PRO A 5 7.89 16.09 9.33
CA PRO A 5 8.28 15.03 8.44
C PRO A 5 7.95 13.66 9.07
N MET A 6 7.43 12.76 8.24
CA MET A 6 7.02 11.41 8.63
C MET A 6 8.16 10.63 9.29
N ASP A 7 7.85 9.87 10.36
CA ASP A 7 8.84 9.09 11.10
C ASP A 7 9.44 7.95 10.25
N HIS A 8 10.66 7.52 10.58
CA HIS A 8 11.33 6.44 9.85
C HIS A 8 10.52 5.15 9.85
N HIS A 9 9.87 4.81 10.97
CA HIS A 9 9.04 3.61 11.08
C HIS A 9 7.80 3.69 10.17
N GLU A 10 7.19 4.86 10.05
CA GLU A 10 6.05 5.09 9.16
C GLU A 10 6.46 4.97 7.68
N LYS A 11 7.62 5.52 7.30
CA LYS A 11 8.18 5.34 5.94
C LYS A 11 8.43 3.88 5.61
N MET A 12 9.00 3.11 6.56
CA MET A 12 9.20 1.68 6.37
C MET A 12 7.87 0.93 6.21
N ARG A 13 6.85 1.31 6.98
CA ARG A 13 5.51 0.70 6.91
C ARG A 13 4.83 0.97 5.57
N LEU A 14 4.93 2.18 5.04
CA LEU A 14 4.44 2.53 3.69
C LEU A 14 5.13 1.71 2.60
N ARG A 15 6.46 1.61 2.64
CA ARG A 15 7.22 0.78 1.69
C ARG A 15 6.82 -0.69 1.75
N ALA A 16 6.70 -1.24 2.96
CA ALA A 16 6.26 -2.62 3.14
C ALA A 16 4.85 -2.86 2.57
N ALA A 17 3.93 -1.91 2.78
CA ALA A 17 2.59 -1.98 2.21
C ALA A 17 2.62 -1.88 0.67
N ALA A 18 3.41 -0.97 0.10
CA ALA A 18 3.57 -0.83 -1.36
C ALA A 18 4.04 -2.13 -2.01
N PHE A 19 5.10 -2.75 -1.48
CA PHE A 19 5.60 -4.04 -1.99
C PHE A 19 4.59 -5.17 -1.83
N ARG A 20 3.80 -5.16 -0.75
CA ARG A 20 2.79 -6.20 -0.50
C ARG A 20 1.55 -6.04 -1.39
N ALA A 21 1.22 -4.81 -1.80
CA ALA A 21 0.00 -4.50 -2.55
C ALA A 21 -0.10 -5.29 -3.87
N THR A 22 1.02 -5.48 -4.58
CA THR A 22 1.07 -6.23 -5.85
C THR A 22 0.76 -7.72 -5.69
N ARG A 23 0.97 -8.27 -4.49
CA ARG A 23 0.62 -9.65 -4.16
C ARG A 23 -0.82 -9.78 -3.70
N LEU A 24 -1.33 -8.76 -3.00
CA LEU A 24 -2.72 -8.73 -2.52
C LEU A 24 -3.72 -8.46 -3.65
N TYR A 25 -3.35 -7.60 -4.60
CA TYR A 25 -4.14 -7.24 -5.77
C TYR A 25 -3.32 -7.46 -7.06
N PRO A 26 -3.30 -8.68 -7.61
CA PRO A 26 -2.60 -8.93 -8.86
C PRO A 26 -3.13 -8.05 -10.00
N GLY A 27 -2.23 -7.53 -10.82
CA GLY A 27 -2.56 -6.71 -11.99
C GLY A 27 -2.55 -5.19 -11.72
N PRO A 28 -3.21 -4.40 -12.59
CA PRO A 28 -3.03 -2.94 -12.63
C PRO A 28 -3.49 -2.22 -11.35
N VAL A 29 -4.43 -2.81 -10.60
CA VAL A 29 -4.91 -2.24 -9.33
C VAL A 29 -3.81 -2.27 -8.26
N GLY A 30 -3.10 -3.39 -8.10
CA GLY A 30 -2.01 -3.47 -7.12
C GLY A 30 -0.80 -2.62 -7.50
N GLU A 31 -0.55 -2.46 -8.80
CA GLU A 31 0.48 -1.54 -9.29
C GLU A 31 0.13 -0.09 -8.96
N LEU A 32 -1.12 0.34 -9.23
CA LEU A 32 -1.60 1.68 -8.88
C LEU A 32 -1.47 1.95 -7.38
N VAL A 33 -1.92 1.00 -6.55
CA VAL A 33 -1.82 1.11 -5.08
C VAL A 33 -0.36 1.20 -4.63
N SER A 34 0.52 0.38 -5.20
CA SER A 34 1.96 0.41 -4.86
C SER A 34 2.58 1.78 -5.18
N ARG A 35 2.33 2.31 -6.38
CA ARG A 35 2.84 3.62 -6.80
C ARG A 35 2.33 4.74 -5.90
N GLU A 36 1.03 4.76 -5.61
CA GLU A 36 0.43 5.78 -4.74
C GLU A 36 1.06 5.77 -3.33
N LEU A 37 1.26 4.58 -2.74
CA LEU A 37 1.89 4.48 -1.41
C LEU A 37 3.35 4.96 -1.40
N LEU A 38 4.10 4.74 -2.47
CA LEU A 38 5.46 5.27 -2.61
C LEU A 38 5.46 6.80 -2.81
N THR A 39 4.53 7.33 -3.61
CA THR A 39 4.36 8.78 -3.78
C THR A 39 3.94 9.46 -2.47
N TRP A 40 3.13 8.80 -1.65
CA TRP A 40 2.77 9.29 -0.31
C TRP A 40 3.95 9.34 0.65
N GLU A 41 4.86 8.37 0.59
CA GLU A 41 6.10 8.37 1.37
C GLU A 41 7.00 9.58 1.01
N GLU A 42 6.99 9.98 -0.26
CA GLU A 42 7.83 11.06 -0.77
C GLU A 42 7.20 12.46 -0.56
N PHE A 43 5.89 12.62 -0.78
CA PHE A 43 5.22 13.93 -0.83
C PHE A 43 3.94 14.07 0.01
N GLY A 44 3.26 12.96 0.32
CA GLY A 44 1.85 12.96 0.72
C GLY A 44 1.54 13.59 2.08
N TYR A 45 2.45 13.49 3.06
CA TYR A 45 2.28 14.10 4.40
C TYR A 45 2.14 15.63 4.36
N ARG A 46 2.49 16.28 3.23
CA ARG A 46 2.38 17.73 3.07
C ARG A 46 1.01 18.20 2.55
N LEU A 47 0.18 17.28 2.05
CA LEU A 47 -1.04 17.61 1.32
C LEU A 47 -2.33 17.34 2.12
N GLY A 48 -2.23 16.76 3.32
CA GLY A 48 -3.38 16.34 4.12
C GLY A 48 -4.12 15.14 3.51
N GLY A 49 -4.89 14.41 4.32
CA GLY A 49 -5.63 13.21 3.87
C GLY A 49 -5.08 11.86 4.34
N GLU A 50 -4.18 11.87 5.32
CA GLU A 50 -3.50 10.68 5.89
C GLU A 50 -4.45 9.54 6.28
N GLN A 51 -5.68 9.84 6.69
CA GLN A 51 -6.62 8.82 7.17
C GLN A 51 -7.03 7.77 6.11
N LEU A 52 -7.07 8.12 4.82
CA LEU A 52 -7.36 7.11 3.80
C LEU A 52 -6.13 6.22 3.54
N VAL A 53 -4.97 6.83 3.39
CA VAL A 53 -3.71 6.15 3.10
C VAL A 53 -3.32 5.23 4.26
N MET A 54 -3.44 5.69 5.50
CA MET A 54 -3.12 4.87 6.67
C MET A 54 -4.10 3.70 6.83
N ARG A 55 -5.39 3.88 6.52
CA ARG A 55 -6.35 2.77 6.45
C ARG A 55 -6.01 1.78 5.33
N LEU A 56 -5.56 2.27 4.18
CA LEU A 56 -5.13 1.42 3.07
C LEU A 56 -3.87 0.63 3.44
N VAL A 57 -2.88 1.26 4.06
CA VAL A 57 -1.68 0.59 4.62
C VAL A 57 -2.10 -0.52 5.58
N ASP A 58 -2.99 -0.23 6.52
CA ASP A 58 -3.49 -1.21 7.48
C ASP A 58 -4.22 -2.37 6.80
N HIS A 59 -5.08 -2.07 5.84
CA HIS A 59 -5.79 -3.07 5.06
C HIS A 59 -4.81 -3.96 4.31
N VAL A 60 -3.84 -3.37 3.59
CA VAL A 60 -2.86 -4.11 2.81
C VAL A 60 -2.00 -4.99 3.70
N LEU A 61 -1.54 -4.51 4.86
CA LEU A 61 -0.66 -5.30 5.74
C LEU A 61 -1.39 -6.45 6.44
N LYS A 62 -2.67 -6.25 6.81
CA LYS A 62 -3.44 -7.23 7.60
C LYS A 62 -4.25 -8.22 6.76
N SER A 63 -4.55 -7.89 5.50
CA SER A 63 -5.40 -8.74 4.65
C SER A 63 -4.68 -10.00 4.18
N PRO A 64 -5.28 -11.20 4.29
CA PRO A 64 -4.65 -12.42 3.80
C PRO A 64 -4.40 -12.31 2.28
N ILE A 65 -3.27 -12.85 1.81
CA ILE A 65 -2.98 -12.89 0.36
C ILE A 65 -3.85 -14.00 -0.25
N PRO A 66 -4.70 -13.69 -1.26
CA PRO A 66 -5.44 -14.71 -1.98
C PRO A 66 -4.46 -15.74 -2.55
N GLN A 67 -4.66 -17.01 -2.21
CA GLN A 67 -3.93 -18.08 -2.87
C GLN A 67 -4.52 -18.25 -4.28
N PRO A 68 -3.70 -18.34 -5.33
CA PRO A 68 -4.21 -18.71 -6.65
C PRO A 68 -4.83 -20.10 -6.52
N THR A 69 -6.16 -20.17 -6.59
CA THR A 69 -6.90 -21.43 -6.69
C THR A 69 -6.46 -22.11 -7.97
N ALA A 70 -5.85 -23.30 -7.83
CA ALA A 70 -5.32 -24.13 -8.92
C ALA A 70 -6.40 -24.67 -9.89
N GLU A 71 -7.63 -24.16 -9.85
CA GLU A 71 -8.77 -24.62 -10.64
C GLU A 71 -8.95 -23.91 -11.98
N ALA A 72 -8.16 -22.86 -12.28
CA ALA A 72 -8.30 -22.12 -13.53
C ALA A 72 -7.62 -22.77 -14.76
N ASP A 73 -6.86 -23.86 -14.57
CA ASP A 73 -6.11 -24.55 -15.64
C ASP A 73 -6.77 -25.86 -16.11
N ALA A 74 -7.99 -26.17 -15.64
CA ALA A 74 -8.70 -27.42 -15.92
C ALA A 74 -9.97 -27.25 -16.79
N ALA A 75 -10.07 -26.20 -17.60
CA ALA A 75 -11.21 -25.94 -18.49
C ALA A 75 -10.79 -25.84 -19.96
#